data_AF-A0A177NGF2-F1
#
_entry.id   AF-A0A177NGF2-F1
#
_cell.length_a   1.000
_cell.length_b   1.000
_cell.length_c   1.000
_cell.angle_alpha   90.00
_cell.angle_beta   90.00
_cell.angle_gamma   90.00
#
_symmetry.space_group_name_H-M   'P 1'
#
loop_
_entity.id
_entity.type
_entity.pdbx_description
1 polymer ?
#
loop_
_entity_poly.entity_id
_entity_poly.type
_entity_poly.pdbx_seq_one_letter_code
_entity_poly.pdbx_strand_id
1 'polypeptide(L)'
;MTEHPVNTESLARFARQAAEIKSAARSSYDRLLAADLSRQRWDGCFQRNVLAVLAQVYDQAANVLQTLPFAPDPTPLDRGMSALTKLVLAEFDGFIETFLAYVVDKHRTSCALSNFPDEHKPDRDYLEVVKRDIAQLWREFAVNVNNRFLALTTE
;
A
#
# COMPACT_ATOMS: atom_id res chain seq x y z
N MET A 1 -17.54 23.56 6.55
CA MET A 1 -17.53 22.26 5.86
C MET A 1 -18.89 21.64 6.06
N THR A 2 -19.71 21.55 5.02
CA THR A 2 -20.91 20.70 5.07
C THR A 2 -20.44 19.26 4.94
N GLU A 3 -20.43 18.54 6.06
CA GLU A 3 -20.18 17.10 6.05
C GLU A 3 -21.33 16.43 5.28
N HIS A 4 -20.99 15.81 4.14
CA HIS A 4 -21.94 15.00 3.39
C HIS A 4 -22.05 13.63 4.09
N PRO A 5 -23.21 13.26 4.67
CA PRO A 5 -23.34 12.02 5.47
C PRO A 5 -22.91 10.76 4.70
N VAL A 6 -23.14 10.75 3.38
CA VAL A 6 -22.71 9.66 2.49
C VAL A 6 -21.19 9.55 2.37
N ASN A 7 -20.47 10.68 2.31
CA ASN A 7 -19.00 10.69 2.25
C ASN A 7 -18.41 10.23 3.59
N THR A 8 -18.97 10.69 4.71
CA THR A 8 -18.54 10.25 6.05
C THR A 8 -18.73 8.74 6.23
N GLU A 9 -19.88 8.18 5.85
CA GLU A 9 -20.14 6.74 5.92
C GLU A 9 -19.22 5.94 5.00
N SER A 10 -18.98 6.42 3.78
CA SER A 10 -18.07 5.78 2.82
C SER A 10 -16.61 5.82 3.28
N LEU A 11 -16.15 6.93 3.85
CA LEU A 11 -14.82 7.01 4.47
C LEU A 11 -14.69 6.01 5.63
N ALA A 12 -15.71 5.93 6.50
CA ALA A 12 -15.69 4.96 7.61
C ALA A 12 -15.67 3.50 7.12
N ARG A 13 -16.41 3.18 6.04
CA ARG A 13 -16.35 1.86 5.39
C ARG A 13 -14.99 1.57 4.78
N PHE A 14 -14.44 2.56 4.06
CA PHE A 14 -13.12 2.46 3.46
C PHE A 14 -12.05 2.18 4.53
N ALA A 15 -12.03 2.95 5.62
CA ALA A 15 -11.07 2.79 6.72
C ALA A 15 -11.09 1.36 7.31
N ARG A 16 -12.29 0.79 7.53
CA ARG A 16 -12.44 -0.59 8.00
C ARG A 16 -11.84 -1.60 7.02
N GLN A 17 -12.18 -1.48 5.75
CA GLN A 17 -11.67 -2.38 4.70
C GLN A 17 -10.16 -2.22 4.48
N ALA A 18 -9.64 -0.99 4.51
CA ALA A 18 -8.22 -0.71 4.44
C ALA A 18 -7.47 -1.34 5.61
N ALA A 19 -8.03 -1.32 6.83
CA ALA A 19 -7.45 -2.00 7.98
C ALA A 19 -7.37 -3.53 7.78
N GLU A 20 -8.43 -4.15 7.25
CA GLU A 20 -8.44 -5.58 6.90
C GLU A 20 -7.37 -5.92 5.85
N ILE A 21 -7.31 -5.16 4.75
CA ILE A 21 -6.33 -5.32 3.67
C ILE A 21 -4.90 -5.21 4.22
N LYS A 22 -4.60 -4.16 5.00
CA LYS A 22 -3.27 -3.96 5.60
C LYS A 22 -2.90 -5.09 6.56
N SER A 23 -3.86 -5.60 7.34
CA SER A 23 -3.62 -6.70 8.28
C SER A 23 -3.20 -8.00 7.58
N ALA A 24 -3.68 -8.22 6.34
CA ALA A 24 -3.35 -9.39 5.52
C ALA A 24 -2.00 -9.28 4.77
N ALA A 25 -1.33 -8.12 4.81
CA ALA A 25 -0.08 -7.90 4.09
C ALA A 25 1.05 -8.83 4.56
N ARG A 26 1.17 -9.02 5.88
CA ARG A 26 2.21 -9.89 6.48
C ARG A 26 2.06 -11.34 6.06
N SER A 27 0.85 -11.89 6.15
CA SER A 27 0.59 -13.28 5.75
C SER A 27 0.74 -13.48 4.24
N SER A 28 0.45 -12.46 3.43
CA SER A 28 0.74 -12.49 2.00
C SER A 28 2.24 -12.49 1.71
N TYR A 29 3.01 -11.68 2.44
CA TYR A 29 4.46 -11.69 2.35
C TYR A 29 5.07 -13.05 2.72
N ASP A 30 4.68 -13.61 3.87
CA ASP A 30 5.15 -14.92 4.33
C ASP A 30 4.91 -16.01 3.27
N ARG A 31 3.74 -16.01 2.62
CA ARG A 31 3.42 -16.96 1.54
C ARG A 31 4.31 -16.77 0.31
N LEU A 32 4.55 -15.53 -0.11
CA LEU A 32 5.42 -15.26 -1.26
C LEU A 32 6.87 -15.66 -0.99
N LEU A 33 7.39 -15.30 0.18
CA LEU A 33 8.74 -15.68 0.59
C LEU A 33 8.89 -17.20 0.65
N ALA A 34 7.96 -17.91 1.29
CA ALA A 34 7.99 -19.36 1.35
C ALA A 34 7.95 -20.00 -0.06
N ALA A 35 7.14 -19.43 -0.96
CA ALA A 35 7.02 -19.92 -2.32
C ALA A 35 8.30 -19.69 -3.14
N ASP A 36 8.98 -18.56 -2.95
CA ASP A 36 10.27 -18.29 -3.61
C ASP A 36 11.39 -19.16 -3.07
N LEU A 37 11.48 -19.33 -1.74
CA LEU A 37 12.46 -20.24 -1.13
C LEU A 37 12.27 -21.68 -1.61
N SER A 38 11.02 -22.15 -1.68
CA SER A 38 10.70 -23.49 -2.18
C SER A 38 11.08 -23.69 -3.64
N ARG A 39 11.04 -22.61 -4.44
CA ARG A 39 11.43 -22.61 -5.87
C ARG A 39 12.89 -22.22 -6.08
N GLN A 40 13.67 -22.07 -5.00
CA GLN A 40 15.06 -21.63 -5.04
C GLN A 40 15.27 -20.26 -5.74
N ARG A 41 14.26 -19.39 -5.71
CA ARG A 41 14.30 -18.04 -6.28
C ARG A 41 14.60 -16.99 -5.22
N TRP A 42 15.77 -17.13 -4.60
CA TRP A 42 16.21 -16.22 -3.52
C TRP A 42 16.64 -14.86 -4.05
N ASP A 43 17.22 -14.80 -5.25
CA ASP A 43 17.75 -13.56 -5.81
C ASP A 43 16.63 -12.52 -6.03
N GLY A 44 16.83 -11.33 -5.46
CA GLY A 44 15.87 -10.22 -5.47
C GLY A 44 14.54 -10.53 -4.76
N CYS A 45 14.46 -11.57 -3.92
CA CYS A 45 13.19 -12.00 -3.33
C CYS A 45 12.60 -10.97 -2.35
N PHE A 46 13.45 -10.25 -1.62
CA PHE A 46 13.03 -9.16 -0.75
C PHE A 46 12.24 -8.10 -1.52
N GLN A 47 12.87 -7.48 -2.52
CA GLN A 47 12.24 -6.41 -3.31
C GLN A 47 10.99 -6.91 -4.03
N ARG A 48 11.09 -8.03 -4.74
CA ARG A 48 9.97 -8.59 -5.52
C ARG A 48 8.75 -8.86 -4.64
N ASN A 49 8.93 -9.46 -3.47
CA ASN A 49 7.82 -9.82 -2.59
C ASN A 49 7.24 -8.60 -1.87
N VAL A 50 8.08 -7.63 -1.49
CA VAL A 50 7.61 -6.35 -0.92
C VAL A 50 6.73 -5.62 -1.94
N LEU A 51 7.22 -5.44 -3.17
CA LEU A 51 6.49 -4.73 -4.22
C LEU A 51 5.20 -5.45 -4.61
N ALA A 52 5.23 -6.79 -4.72
CA ALA A 52 4.03 -7.57 -5.03
C ALA A 52 2.95 -7.42 -3.96
N VAL A 53 3.31 -7.46 -2.67
CA VAL A 53 2.33 -7.27 -1.58
C VAL A 53 1.77 -5.85 -1.58
N LEU A 54 2.61 -4.83 -1.75
CA LEU A 54 2.15 -3.44 -1.72
C LEU A 54 1.29 -3.10 -2.94
N ALA A 55 1.65 -3.57 -4.13
CA ALA A 55 0.79 -3.46 -5.32
C ALA A 55 -0.58 -4.09 -5.07
N GLN A 56 -0.62 -5.31 -4.51
CA GLN A 56 -1.88 -5.97 -4.18
C GLN A 56 -2.70 -5.18 -3.15
N VAL A 57 -2.06 -4.63 -2.11
CA VAL A 57 -2.73 -3.80 -1.09
C VAL A 57 -3.36 -2.56 -1.73
N TYR A 58 -2.64 -1.85 -2.58
CA TYR A 58 -3.14 -0.66 -3.24
C TYR A 58 -4.25 -0.97 -4.25
N ASP A 59 -4.12 -2.04 -5.03
CA ASP A 59 -5.17 -2.49 -5.95
C ASP A 59 -6.46 -2.85 -5.22
N GLN A 60 -6.35 -3.60 -4.11
CA GLN A 60 -7.51 -3.95 -3.30
C GLN A 60 -8.18 -2.71 -2.71
N ALA A 61 -7.41 -1.77 -2.18
CA ALA A 61 -7.94 -0.52 -1.64
C ALA A 61 -8.61 0.33 -2.73
N ALA A 62 -7.99 0.44 -3.92
CA ALA A 62 -8.57 1.14 -5.06
C ALA A 62 -9.89 0.48 -5.52
N ASN A 63 -9.97 -0.85 -5.48
CA ASN A 63 -11.21 -1.59 -5.80
C ASN A 63 -12.31 -1.35 -4.76
N VAL A 64 -11.99 -1.35 -3.47
CA VAL A 64 -12.95 -0.96 -2.41
C VAL A 64 -13.45 0.45 -2.68
N LEU A 65 -12.54 1.37 -3.01
CA LEU A 65 -12.76 2.61 -3.75
C LEU A 65 -14.03 2.52 -4.59
N GLN A 66 -13.94 1.77 -5.69
CA GLN A 66 -14.94 1.68 -6.76
C GLN A 66 -16.32 1.25 -6.30
N THR A 67 -16.42 0.56 -5.18
CA THR A 67 -17.70 0.07 -4.66
C THR A 67 -18.44 1.06 -3.76
N LEU A 68 -17.76 2.08 -3.24
CA LEU A 68 -18.33 2.98 -2.22
C LEU A 68 -19.01 4.20 -2.83
N PRO A 69 -20.22 4.56 -2.36
CA PRO A 69 -20.93 5.74 -2.84
C PRO A 69 -20.26 7.00 -2.29
N PHE A 70 -19.74 7.84 -3.16
CA PHE A 70 -19.25 9.17 -2.79
C PHE A 70 -20.09 10.22 -3.51
N ALA A 71 -20.47 11.27 -2.80
CA ALA A 71 -21.07 12.46 -3.38
C ALA A 71 -19.97 13.44 -3.83
N PRO A 72 -20.25 14.26 -4.86
CA PRO A 72 -19.38 15.36 -5.25
C PRO A 72 -19.07 16.24 -4.04
N ASP A 73 -17.80 16.58 -3.86
CA ASP A 73 -17.36 17.50 -2.81
C ASP A 73 -17.11 18.88 -3.44
N PRO A 74 -17.91 19.91 -3.12
CA PRO A 74 -17.74 21.26 -3.67
C PRO A 74 -16.53 22.00 -3.09
N THR A 75 -15.78 21.38 -2.16
CA THR A 75 -14.58 21.97 -1.57
C THR A 75 -13.52 22.23 -2.66
N PRO A 76 -12.92 23.43 -2.71
CA PRO A 76 -11.87 23.72 -3.68
C PRO A 76 -10.73 22.71 -3.62
N LEU A 77 -10.22 22.34 -4.79
CA LEU A 77 -9.04 21.49 -4.89
C LEU A 77 -7.83 22.18 -4.27
N ASP A 78 -7.06 21.47 -3.46
CA ASP A 78 -5.78 21.95 -2.96
C ASP A 78 -4.65 21.36 -3.80
N ARG A 79 -3.97 22.21 -4.57
CA ARG A 79 -2.89 21.81 -5.51
C ARG A 79 -3.32 20.68 -6.46
N GLY A 80 -4.57 20.71 -6.91
CA GLY A 80 -5.16 19.70 -7.80
C GLY A 80 -5.62 18.41 -7.10
N MET A 81 -5.58 18.35 -5.76
CA MET A 81 -6.09 17.23 -4.98
C MET A 81 -7.44 17.53 -4.32
N SER A 82 -8.36 16.56 -4.39
CA SER A 82 -9.59 16.58 -3.59
C SER A 82 -9.28 16.42 -2.09
N ALA A 83 -10.10 17.03 -1.24
CA ALA A 83 -10.03 16.80 0.21
C ALA A 83 -10.28 15.32 0.57
N LEU A 84 -11.17 14.64 -0.17
CA LEU A 84 -11.44 13.21 0.00
C LEU A 84 -10.21 12.35 -0.31
N THR A 85 -9.42 12.73 -1.33
CA THR A 85 -8.15 12.06 -1.65
C THR A 85 -7.24 12.04 -0.42
N LYS A 86 -7.08 13.17 0.26
CA LYS A 86 -6.19 13.28 1.43
C LYS A 86 -6.65 12.37 2.57
N LEU A 87 -7.96 12.35 2.84
CA LEU A 87 -8.54 11.51 3.89
C LEU A 87 -8.34 10.02 3.59
N VAL A 88 -8.53 9.61 2.33
CA VAL A 88 -8.29 8.23 1.89
C VAL A 88 -6.82 7.84 2.00
N LEU A 89 -5.89 8.72 1.61
CA LEU A 89 -4.45 8.43 1.68
C LEU A 89 -3.94 8.38 3.12
N ALA A 90 -4.48 9.20 4.02
CA ALA A 90 -4.12 9.21 5.44
C ALA A 90 -4.36 7.85 6.12
N GLU A 91 -5.27 7.02 5.59
CA GLU A 91 -5.47 5.66 6.09
C GLU A 91 -4.22 4.77 5.97
N PHE A 92 -3.22 5.15 5.16
CA PHE A 92 -1.98 4.40 4.99
C PHE A 92 -0.79 4.96 5.78
N ASP A 93 -0.98 6.02 6.57
CA ASP A 93 0.09 6.63 7.35
C ASP A 93 0.76 5.60 8.28
N GLY A 94 2.09 5.50 8.22
CA GLY A 94 2.90 4.57 9.02
C GLY A 94 2.82 3.09 8.61
N PHE A 95 1.99 2.73 7.62
CA PHE A 95 1.82 1.34 7.19
C PHE A 95 3.08 0.79 6.52
N ILE A 96 3.67 1.55 5.59
CA ILE A 96 4.85 1.11 4.81
C ILE A 96 6.03 0.86 5.74
N GLU A 97 6.28 1.76 6.69
CA GLU A 97 7.36 1.65 7.66
C GLU A 97 7.18 0.42 8.55
N THR A 98 5.96 0.22 9.05
CA THR A 98 5.61 -0.94 9.89
C THR A 98 5.75 -2.26 9.12
N PHE A 99 5.35 -2.27 7.84
CA PHE A 99 5.46 -3.43 6.97
C PHE A 99 6.93 -3.75 6.65
N LEU A 100 7.71 -2.76 6.23
CA LEU A 100 9.13 -2.93 5.92
C LEU A 100 9.93 -3.39 7.15
N ALA A 101 9.67 -2.84 8.34
CA ALA A 101 10.33 -3.27 9.57
C ALA A 101 10.10 -4.76 9.83
N TYR A 102 8.86 -5.24 9.66
CA TYR A 102 8.52 -6.66 9.77
C TYR A 102 9.26 -7.51 8.71
N VAL A 103 9.27 -7.06 7.46
CA VAL A 103 9.92 -7.82 6.37
C VAL A 103 11.44 -7.92 6.57
N VAL A 104 12.09 -6.83 6.99
CA VAL A 104 13.53 -6.83 7.29
C VAL A 104 13.85 -7.78 8.45
N ASP A 105 13.05 -7.76 9.52
CA ASP A 105 13.22 -8.67 10.65
C ASP A 105 13.06 -10.14 10.21
N LYS A 106 12.06 -10.41 9.37
CA LYS A 106 11.81 -11.74 8.80
C LYS A 106 13.00 -12.25 7.99
N HIS A 107 13.64 -11.38 7.20
CA HIS A 107 14.83 -11.74 6.44
C HIS A 107 16.02 -12.04 7.35
N ARG A 108 16.27 -11.17 8.34
CA ARG A 108 17.39 -11.31 9.29
C ARG A 108 17.32 -12.54 10.19
N THR A 109 16.13 -13.06 10.40
CA THR A 109 15.87 -14.23 11.25
C THR A 109 15.68 -15.53 10.45
N SER A 110 15.70 -15.46 9.11
CA SER A 110 15.46 -16.62 8.25
C SER A 110 16.72 -17.46 8.05
N CYS A 111 16.76 -18.65 8.65
CA CYS A 111 17.83 -19.62 8.40
C CYS A 111 17.96 -20.00 6.93
N ALA A 112 16.85 -20.03 6.18
CA ALA A 112 16.84 -20.35 4.76
C ALA A 112 17.55 -19.29 3.89
N LEU A 113 17.67 -18.06 4.40
CA LEU A 113 18.37 -16.98 3.72
C LEU A 113 19.83 -16.85 4.15
N SER A 114 20.28 -17.54 5.20
CA SER A 114 21.61 -17.34 5.82
C SER A 114 22.80 -17.44 4.86
N ASN A 115 22.67 -18.19 3.75
CA ASN A 115 23.69 -18.34 2.71
C ASN A 115 23.67 -17.23 1.64
N PHE A 116 22.73 -16.28 1.72
CA PHE A 116 22.54 -15.18 0.78
C PHE A 116 22.63 -13.85 1.54
N PRO A 117 23.84 -13.31 1.80
CA PRO A 117 24.04 -12.19 2.72
C PRO A 117 23.20 -10.96 2.40
N ASP A 118 23.08 -10.61 1.12
CA ASP A 118 22.33 -9.42 0.66
C ASP A 118 20.82 -9.57 0.89
N GLU A 119 20.30 -10.79 0.78
CA GLU A 119 18.88 -11.08 1.04
C GLU A 119 18.64 -11.34 2.54
N HIS A 120 19.58 -11.93 3.26
CA HIS A 120 19.48 -12.19 4.70
C HIS A 120 19.59 -10.90 5.53
N LYS A 121 20.46 -9.99 5.09
CA LYS A 121 20.71 -8.70 5.74
C LYS A 121 20.68 -7.59 4.69
N PRO A 122 19.48 -7.23 4.17
CA PRO A 122 19.34 -6.12 3.23
C PRO A 122 20.01 -4.89 3.82
N ASP A 123 20.98 -4.36 3.07
CA ASP A 123 21.74 -3.20 3.49
C ASP A 123 20.95 -1.92 3.20
N ARG A 124 21.53 -0.78 3.57
CA ARG A 124 20.86 0.50 3.39
C ARG A 124 20.62 0.81 1.91
N ASP A 125 21.58 0.53 1.05
CA ASP A 125 21.51 0.93 -0.35
C ASP A 125 20.47 0.10 -1.11
N TYR A 126 20.37 -1.21 -0.81
CA TYR A 126 19.29 -2.05 -1.29
C TYR A 126 17.93 -1.55 -0.78
N LEU A 127 17.80 -1.24 0.51
CA LEU A 127 16.55 -0.71 1.06
C LEU A 127 16.14 0.63 0.41
N GLU A 128 17.09 1.51 0.07
CA GLU A 128 16.79 2.76 -0.62
C GLU A 128 16.31 2.54 -2.05
N VAL A 129 16.82 1.53 -2.77
CA VAL A 129 16.28 1.12 -4.06
C VAL A 129 14.83 0.66 -3.91
N VAL A 130 14.57 -0.24 -2.97
CA VAL A 130 13.20 -0.74 -2.72
C VAL A 130 12.24 0.39 -2.33
N LYS A 131 12.66 1.33 -1.48
CA LYS A 131 11.83 2.49 -1.10
C LYS A 131 11.47 3.38 -2.29
N ARG A 132 12.36 3.55 -3.27
CA ARG A 132 12.05 4.32 -4.49
C ARG A 132 10.96 3.64 -5.31
N ASP A 133 11.02 2.32 -5.44
CA ASP A 133 9.99 1.54 -6.14
C ASP A 133 8.66 1.56 -5.38
N ILE A 134 8.69 1.49 -4.05
CA ILE A 134 7.50 1.69 -3.22
C ILE A 134 6.90 3.07 -3.43
N ALA A 135 7.74 4.12 -3.48
CA ALA A 135 7.28 5.48 -3.72
C ALA A 135 6.62 5.64 -5.10
N GLN A 136 7.05 4.85 -6.09
CA GLN A 136 6.39 4.79 -7.40
C GLN A 136 4.99 4.15 -7.30
N LEU A 137 4.87 2.98 -6.65
CA LEU A 137 3.57 2.32 -6.43
C LEU A 137 2.61 3.23 -5.65
N TRP A 138 3.11 3.90 -4.61
CA TRP A 138 2.33 4.86 -3.82
C TRP A 138 1.83 6.03 -4.66
N ARG A 139 2.69 6.58 -5.53
CA ARG A 139 2.32 7.68 -6.41
C ARG A 139 1.23 7.29 -7.39
N GLU A 140 1.34 6.11 -7.99
CA GLU A 140 0.32 5.59 -8.92
C GLU A 140 -1.03 5.40 -8.20
N PHE A 141 -1.01 4.81 -7.01
CA PHE A 141 -2.19 4.68 -6.17
C PHE A 141 -2.82 6.05 -5.85
N ALA A 142 -2.02 7.02 -5.38
CA ALA A 142 -2.49 8.35 -5.03
C ALA A 142 -3.11 9.10 -6.22
N VAL A 143 -2.52 8.98 -7.41
CA VAL A 143 -3.07 9.56 -8.64
C VAL A 143 -4.40 8.90 -9.00
N ASN A 144 -4.49 7.56 -8.92
CA ASN A 144 -5.73 6.82 -9.24
C ASN A 144 -6.87 7.20 -8.28
N VAL A 145 -6.58 7.31 -6.98
CA VAL A 145 -7.55 7.77 -5.98
C VAL A 145 -8.01 9.20 -6.28
N ASN A 146 -7.08 10.10 -6.62
CA ASN A 146 -7.45 11.49 -6.92
C ASN A 146 -8.32 11.60 -8.17
N ASN A 147 -7.95 10.91 -9.25
CA ASN A 147 -8.69 10.92 -10.51
C ASN A 147 -10.13 10.45 -10.33
N ARG A 148 -10.34 9.44 -9.48
CA ARG A 148 -11.69 8.99 -9.10
C ARG A 148 -12.53 10.13 -8.52
N PHE A 149 -11.99 10.86 -7.54
CA PHE A 149 -12.75 11.94 -6.89
C PHE A 149 -12.95 13.15 -7.79
N LEU A 150 -11.99 13.45 -8.68
CA LEU A 150 -12.15 14.50 -9.69
C LEU A 150 -13.26 14.17 -10.68
N ALA A 151 -13.41 12.90 -11.08
CA ALA A 151 -14.50 12.47 -11.96
C ALA A 151 -15.89 12.79 -11.38
N LEU A 152 -16.06 12.65 -10.06
CA LEU A 152 -17.32 12.99 -9.37
C LEU A 152 -17.65 14.50 -9.39
N THR A 153 -16.65 15.36 -9.57
CA THR A 153 -16.86 16.82 -9.62
C THR A 153 -17.17 17.35 -11.01
N THR A 154 -17.07 16.49 -12.03
CA THR A 154 -17.25 16.87 -13.45
C THR A 154 -18.62 16.45 -14.00
N GLU A 155 -19.44 15.77 -13.18
CA GLU A 155 -20.84 15.39 -13.45
C GLU A 155 -21.82 16.36 -12.75
#